data_AF-A0AAW8KI39-F1
#
_entry.id   AF-A0AAW8KI39-F1
#
_cell.length_a   1.000
_cell.length_b   1.000
_cell.length_c   1.000
_cell.angle_alpha   90.00
_cell.angle_beta   90.00
_cell.angle_gamma   90.00
#
_symmetry.space_group_name_H-M   'P 1'
#
loop_
_entity.id
_entity.type
_entity.pdbx_description
1 polymer ?
#
loop_
_entity_poly.entity_id
_entity_poly.type
_entity_poly.pdbx_seq_one_letter_code
_entity_poly.pdbx_strand_id
1 'polypeptide(L)' 'FDVCIEAVGLPQTFQSAIDACAFAGRVVLIGVGKKNLDFNFTLLQKKELHVCGSRNALKKDFLSLIDLVKAGGVELE' A
#
# COMPACT_ATOMS: atom_id res chain seq x y z
N PHE A 1 -11.16 2.35 -4.96
CA PHE A 1 -10.47 3.35 -4.13
C PHE A 1 -9.39 4.03 -4.93
N ASP A 2 -9.17 5.33 -4.73
CA ASP A 2 -8.09 6.06 -5.41
C ASP A 2 -6.70 5.55 -5.02
N VAL A 3 -6.57 5.11 -3.75
CA VAL A 3 -5.37 4.47 -3.22
C VAL A 3 -5.74 3.18 -2.50
N CYS A 4 -4.99 2.12 -2.76
CA CYS A 4 -5.04 0.86 -2.01
C CYS A 4 -3.67 0.57 -1.39
N ILE A 5 -3.64 0.22 -0.10
CA ILE A 5 -2.42 -0.16 0.61
C ILE A 5 -2.51 -1.64 0.98
N GLU A 6 -1.61 -2.45 0.43
CA GLU A 6 -1.49 -3.87 0.75
C GLU A 6 -0.51 -4.02 1.91
N ALA A 7 -1.00 -4.48 3.07
CA ALA A 7 -0.23 -4.54 4.31
C ALA A 7 -0.04 -5.95 4.88
N VAL A 8 -0.48 -6.99 4.17
CA VAL A 8 -0.48 -8.38 4.67
C VAL A 8 0.68 -9.17 4.06
N GLY A 9 0.99 -8.99 2.78
CA GLY A 9 2.07 -9.70 2.08
C GLY A 9 1.68 -11.09 1.58
N LEU A 10 0.38 -11.36 1.36
CA LEU A 10 -0.09 -12.59 0.73
C LEU A 10 -0.41 -12.34 -0.76
N PRO A 11 -0.21 -13.32 -1.65
CA PRO A 11 -0.58 -13.19 -3.07
C PRO A 11 -2.04 -12.76 -3.28
N GLN A 12 -2.96 -13.28 -2.47
CA GLN A 12 -4.40 -12.99 -2.55
C GLN A 12 -4.72 -11.55 -2.14
N THR A 13 -4.00 -10.99 -1.15
CA THR A 13 -4.23 -9.62 -0.69
C THR A 13 -3.65 -8.60 -1.68
N PHE A 14 -2.55 -8.94 -2.37
CA PHE A 14 -2.08 -8.17 -3.52
C PHE A 14 -3.13 -8.10 -4.62
N GLN A 15 -3.69 -9.25 -5.02
CA GLN A 15 -4.73 -9.26 -6.08
C GLN A 15 -5.96 -8.45 -5.65
N SER A 16 -6.39 -8.61 -4.39
CA SER A 16 -7.50 -7.83 -3.83
C SER A 16 -7.24 -6.32 -3.89
N ALA A 17 -6.00 -5.88 -3.62
CA ALA A 17 -5.63 -4.46 -3.71
C ALA A 17 -5.67 -3.95 -5.17
N ILE A 18 -5.21 -4.75 -6.13
CA ILE A 18 -5.29 -4.41 -7.57
C ILE A 18 -6.75 -4.30 -8.01
N ASP A 19 -7.61 -5.22 -7.60
CA ASP A 19 -9.01 -5.26 -8.01
C ASP A 19 -9.80 -4.09 -7.42
N ALA A 20 -9.58 -3.77 -6.15
CA ALA A 20 -10.24 -2.69 -5.44
C ALA A 20 -9.78 -1.28 -5.85
N CYS A 21 -8.58 -1.15 -6.44
CA CYS A 21 -8.05 0.14 -6.88
C CYS A 21 -8.85 0.69 -8.07
N ALA A 22 -9.08 2.00 -8.13
CA ALA A 22 -9.75 2.64 -9.25
C ALA A 22 -8.85 2.65 -10.51
N PHE A 23 -9.43 2.95 -11.67
CA PHE A 23 -8.63 3.29 -12.86
C PHE A 23 -7.82 4.56 -12.56
N ALA A 24 -6.60 4.63 -13.08
CA ALA A 24 -5.58 5.63 -12.76
C ALA A 24 -5.20 5.72 -11.26
N GLY A 25 -5.58 4.72 -10.45
CA GLY A 25 -5.31 4.70 -9.02
C GLY A 25 -3.90 4.23 -8.64
N ARG A 26 -3.59 4.32 -7.35
CA ARG A 26 -2.31 3.89 -6.78
C ARG A 26 -2.44 2.66 -5.89
N VAL A 27 -1.58 1.67 -6.09
CA VAL A 27 -1.40 0.54 -5.17
C VAL A 27 -0.03 0.65 -4.49
N VAL A 28 -0.02 0.70 -3.16
CA VAL A 28 1.18 0.74 -2.34
C VAL A 28 1.35 -0.58 -1.61
N LEU A 29 2.50 -1.22 -1.78
CA LEU A 29 2.81 -2.50 -1.16
C LEU A 29 3.74 -2.27 0.02
N ILE A 30 3.27 -2.60 1.22
CA ILE A 30 4.06 -2.58 2.46
C ILE A 30 4.11 -3.95 3.14
N GLY A 31 3.22 -4.88 2.76
CA GLY A 31 3.22 -6.26 3.21
C GLY A 31 4.46 -7.02 2.73
N VAL A 32 5.07 -7.81 3.63
CA VAL A 32 6.26 -8.60 3.32
C VAL A 32 5.90 -10.08 3.23
N GLY A 33 5.81 -10.57 2.00
CA GLY A 33 5.52 -11.97 1.69
C GLY A 33 6.77 -12.80 1.40
N LYS A 34 6.65 -14.12 1.55
CA LYS A 34 7.66 -15.12 1.11
C LYS A 34 7.26 -15.86 -0.17
N LYS A 35 6.07 -15.61 -0.68
CA LYS A 35 5.49 -16.31 -1.84
C LYS A 35 5.41 -15.35 -3.02
N ASN A 36 5.73 -15.86 -4.20
CA ASN A 36 5.49 -15.15 -5.45
C ASN A 36 4.01 -15.27 -5.84
N LEU A 37 3.54 -14.31 -6.63
CA LEU A 37 2.21 -14.29 -7.25
C LEU A 37 2.38 -14.43 -8.76
N ASP A 38 1.51 -15.21 -9.38
CA ASP A 38 1.28 -15.12 -10.83
C ASP A 38 0.31 -13.96 -11.08
N PHE A 39 0.76 -12.95 -11.81
CA PHE A 39 0.07 -11.67 -11.94
C PHE A 39 -0.17 -11.30 -13.41
N ASN A 40 -1.44 -11.03 -13.74
CA ASN A 40 -1.80 -10.52 -15.06
C ASN A 40 -1.45 -9.02 -15.19
N PHE A 41 -0.23 -8.75 -15.67
CA PHE A 41 0.28 -7.38 -15.83
C PHE A 41 -0.54 -6.51 -16.80
N THR A 42 -1.39 -7.10 -17.66
CA THR A 42 -2.35 -6.35 -18.50
C THR A 42 -3.26 -5.45 -17.66
N LEU A 43 -3.55 -5.84 -16.42
CA LEU A 43 -4.36 -5.02 -15.51
C LEU A 43 -3.69 -3.69 -15.19
N LEU A 44 -2.35 -3.61 -15.15
CA LEU A 44 -1.64 -2.36 -14.91
C LEU A 44 -1.88 -1.36 -16.04
N GLN A 45 -1.82 -1.84 -17.28
CA GLN A 45 -2.02 -1.01 -18.47
C GLN A 45 -3.49 -0.63 -18.63
N LYS A 46 -4.39 -1.62 -18.51
CA LYS A 46 -5.83 -1.43 -18.68
C LYS A 46 -6.42 -0.45 -17.67
N LYS A 47 -5.95 -0.52 -16.42
CA LYS A 47 -6.39 0.37 -15.34
C LYS A 47 -5.46 1.57 -15.14
N GLU A 48 -4.40 1.73 -15.94
CA GLU A 48 -3.40 2.80 -15.80
C GLU A 48 -2.85 2.94 -14.37
N LEU A 49 -2.59 1.81 -13.71
CA LEU A 49 -2.25 1.79 -12.28
C LEU A 49 -0.81 2.22 -12.01
N HIS A 50 -0.64 2.99 -10.93
CA HIS A 50 0.66 3.23 -10.33
C HIS A 50 0.92 2.26 -9.17
N VAL A 51 1.87 1.34 -9.33
CA VAL A 51 2.22 0.35 -8.29
C VAL A 51 3.62 0.62 -7.74
N CYS A 52 3.75 0.76 -6.43
CA CYS A 52 5.05 0.93 -5.78
C CYS A 52 5.16 0.11 -4.49
N GLY A 53 6.40 -0.28 -4.17
CA GLY A 53 6.74 -0.76 -2.83
C GLY A 53 7.16 0.39 -1.93
N SER A 54 6.78 0.35 -0.67
CA SER A 54 7.28 1.27 0.36
C SER A 54 7.79 0.47 1.55
N ARG A 55 9.04 0.72 1.93
CA ARG A 55 9.69 0.05 3.05
C ARG A 55 10.66 1.00 3.74
N ASN A 56 10.74 0.86 5.06
CA ASN A 56 11.49 1.71 5.97
C ASN A 56 10.93 3.12 6.08
N ALA A 57 11.43 3.86 7.07
CA ALA A 57 11.17 5.26 7.27
C ALA A 57 12.46 5.93 7.77
N LEU A 58 12.60 7.23 7.54
CA LEU A 58 13.71 8.04 8.03
C LEU A 58 13.40 8.59 9.42
N LYS A 59 14.43 9.02 10.16
CA LYS A 59 14.28 9.62 11.50
C LYS A 59 13.21 10.72 11.54
N LYS A 60 13.13 11.55 10.50
CA LYS A 60 12.13 12.64 10.39
C LYS A 60 10.70 12.11 10.40
N ASP A 61 10.44 10.96 9.77
CA ASP A 61 9.10 10.41 9.64
C ASP A 61 8.60 9.92 11.01
N PHE A 62 9.50 9.32 11.80
CA PHE A 62 9.22 8.94 13.19
C PHE A 62 8.92 10.15 14.08
N LEU A 63 9.72 11.22 13.97
CA LEU A 63 9.48 12.43 14.76
C LEU A 63 8.12 13.06 14.44
N SER A 64 7.78 13.18 13.16
CA SER A 64 6.48 13.69 12.72
C SER A 64 5.31 12.84 13.22
N LEU A 65 5.44 11.51 13.21
CA LEU A 65 4.41 10.61 13.73
C LEU A 65 4.24 10.74 15.25
N ILE A 66 5.33 10.86 16.01
CA ILE A 66 5.27 11.07 17.47
C ILE A 66 4.53 12.37 17.78
N ASP A 67 4.83 13.44 17.06
CA ASP A 67 4.16 14.73 17.25
C ASP A 67 2.67 14.66 16.89
N LEU A 68 2.32 13.96 15.80
CA LEU A 68 0.94 13.74 15.39
C LEU A 68 0.13 12.98 16.45
N VAL A 69 0.71 11.92 17.01
CA VAL A 69 0.08 11.12 18.08
C VAL A 69 -0.10 11.95 19.36
N LYS A 70 0.93 12.71 19.76
CA LYS A 70 0.85 13.61 20.94
C LYS A 70 -0.22 14.68 20.78
N ALA A 71 -0.45 15.15 19.56
CA ALA A 71 -1.49 16.14 19.27
C ALA A 71 -2.91 15.55 19.26
N GLY A 72 -3.07 14.24 19.46
CA GLY A 72 -4.37 13.56 19.39
C GLY A 72 -4.91 13.46 17.96
N GLY A 73 -4.04 13.60 16.93
CA GLY A 73 -4.44 13.56 15.53
C GLY A 73 -4.67 12.15 14.97
N VAL A 74 -4.42 11.11 15.77
CA VAL A 74 -4.59 9.70 15.41
C VAL A 74 -5.16 8.95 16.61
N GLU A 75 -6.22 8.19 16.36
CA GLU A 75 -6.78 7.23 17.31
C GLU A 75 -5.88 5.99 17.38
N LEU A 76 -5.48 5.60 18.59
CA LEU A 76 -4.55 4.49 18.83
C LEU A 76 -5.24 3.21 19.29
N GLU A 77 -6.56 3.24 19.46
CA GLU A 77 -7.39 2.13 19.97
C GLU A 77 -8.36 1.61 18.89
#